data_AF-A0A382U8Y0-F1
#
_entry.id   AF-A0A382U8Y0-F1
#
_cell.length_a   1.000
_cell.length_b   1.000
_cell.length_c   1.000
_cell.angle_alpha   90.00
_cell.angle_beta   90.00
_cell.angle_gamma   90.00
#
_symmetry.space_group_name_H-M   'P 1'
#
loop_
_entity.id
_entity.type
_entity.pdbx_description
1 polymer ?
#
loop_
_entity_poly.entity_id
_entity_poly.type
_entity_poly.pdbx_seq_one_letter_code
_entity_poly.pdbx_strand_id
1 'polypeptide(L)'
;MITGIIRSAAHRRSSRLMMRQMRENTQWIMLVTAVAFVGLMVFQWGMDITGRSGMSVGEIGSVNGTPVLYEEYNQTYRRLFDQVQNSQEDPVTSQQIQEIEDAAFDDVVNQILIRQELERRGIE
;
A
#
# COMPACT_ATOMS: atom_id res chain seq x y z
N MET A 1 48.50 -48.58 49.01
CA MET A 1 47.96 -48.49 47.63
C MET A 1 46.48 -48.82 47.71
N ILE A 2 45.60 -48.17 46.94
CA ILE A 2 44.12 -48.31 46.89
C ILE A 2 43.36 -47.23 47.71
N THR A 3 43.59 -45.97 47.38
CA THR A 3 42.66 -44.87 47.71
C THR A 3 42.66 -43.91 46.52
N GLY A 4 41.80 -44.14 45.51
CA GLY A 4 41.89 -43.31 44.30
C GLY A 4 40.89 -43.54 43.18
N ILE A 5 39.69 -44.11 43.42
CA ILE A 5 38.76 -44.41 42.31
C ILE A 5 37.40 -43.66 42.38
N ILE A 6 37.12 -42.82 43.39
CA ILE A 6 35.76 -42.21 43.54
C ILE A 6 35.70 -40.71 43.21
N ARG A 7 36.50 -40.16 42.28
CA ARG A 7 36.43 -38.71 41.96
C ARG A 7 36.24 -38.31 40.50
N SER A 8 35.90 -39.22 39.60
CA SER A 8 35.86 -38.92 38.14
C SER A 8 34.49 -39.08 37.47
N ALA A 9 33.38 -38.71 38.13
CA ALA A 9 32.04 -38.81 37.52
C ALA A 9 31.27 -37.47 37.39
N ALA A 10 31.88 -36.32 37.69
CA ALA A 10 31.13 -35.06 37.76
C ALA A 10 31.28 -34.11 36.53
N HIS A 11 32.25 -34.30 35.63
CA HIS A 11 32.62 -33.24 34.67
C HIS A 11 32.12 -33.41 33.21
N ARG A 12 31.35 -34.45 32.88
CA ARG A 12 30.86 -34.72 31.50
C ARG A 12 29.37 -34.38 31.25
N ARG A 13 28.71 -33.62 32.13
CA ARG A 13 27.29 -33.23 31.93
C ARG A 13 27.09 -31.81 31.42
N SER A 14 28.07 -30.92 31.55
CA SER A 14 27.86 -29.48 31.31
C SER A 14 27.81 -29.07 29.82
N SER A 15 28.51 -29.77 28.93
CA SER A 15 28.58 -29.39 27.51
C SER A 15 27.34 -29.77 26.68
N ARG A 16 26.59 -30.81 27.10
CA ARG A 16 25.34 -31.20 26.44
C ARG A 16 24.16 -30.27 26.78
N LEU A 17 24.23 -29.60 27.93
CA LEU A 17 23.22 -28.64 28.37
C LEU A 17 23.34 -27.31 27.59
N MET A 18 24.57 -26.82 27.39
CA MET A 18 24.84 -25.62 26.58
C MET A 18 24.42 -25.78 25.11
N MET A 19 24.71 -26.93 24.48
CA MET A 19 24.32 -27.19 23.09
C MET A 19 22.79 -27.35 22.91
N ARG A 20 22.06 -27.79 23.94
CA ARG A 20 20.58 -27.77 23.94
C ARG A 20 20.03 -26.37 24.08
N GLN A 21 20.61 -25.55 24.96
CA GLN A 21 20.23 -24.16 25.14
C GLN A 21 20.37 -23.32 23.86
N MET A 22 21.42 -23.55 23.08
CA MET A 22 21.56 -22.89 21.77
C MET A 22 20.44 -23.27 20.79
N ARG A 23 19.96 -24.52 20.83
CA ARG A 23 18.87 -24.99 19.95
C ARG A 23 17.48 -24.56 20.46
N GLU A 24 17.31 -24.48 21.77
CA GLU A 24 16.06 -24.06 22.42
C GLU A 24 15.76 -22.57 22.17
N ASN A 25 16.79 -21.72 22.10
CA ASN A 25 16.60 -20.28 21.84
C ASN A 25 16.37 -19.96 20.35
N THR A 26 16.96 -20.71 19.42
CA THR A 26 16.75 -20.47 17.98
C THR A 26 15.29 -20.64 17.58
N GLN A 27 14.57 -21.58 18.21
CA GLN A 27 13.14 -21.79 17.96
C GLN A 27 12.31 -20.55 18.32
N TRP A 28 12.63 -19.90 19.44
CA TRP A 28 11.94 -18.68 19.88
C TRP A 28 12.29 -17.47 19.01
N ILE A 29 13.56 -17.31 18.65
CA ILE A 29 13.98 -16.23 17.75
C ILE A 29 13.29 -16.36 16.39
N MET A 30 13.21 -17.57 15.83
CA MET A 30 12.50 -17.84 14.57
C MET A 30 11.00 -17.52 14.67
N LEU A 31 10.35 -17.86 15.78
CA LEU A 31 8.95 -17.54 16.01
C LEU A 31 8.73 -16.02 16.07
N VAL A 32 9.55 -15.30 16.84
CA VAL A 32 9.47 -13.84 16.97
C VAL A 32 9.70 -13.16 15.62
N THR A 33 10.71 -13.61 14.86
CA THR A 33 10.98 -13.08 13.51
C THR A 33 9.84 -13.38 12.54
N ALA A 34 9.26 -14.57 12.56
CA ALA A 34 8.12 -14.92 11.70
C ALA A 34 6.89 -14.07 12.02
N VAL A 35 6.59 -13.88 13.31
CA VAL A 35 5.48 -13.00 13.75
C VAL A 35 5.78 -11.54 13.42
N ALA A 36 7.02 -11.08 13.58
CA ALA A 36 7.43 -9.74 13.21
C ALA A 36 7.33 -9.53 11.69
N PHE A 37 7.65 -10.53 10.87
CA PHE A 37 7.56 -10.44 9.41
C PHE A 37 6.10 -10.40 8.93
N VAL A 38 5.24 -11.26 9.48
CA VAL A 38 3.78 -11.23 9.22
C VAL A 38 3.18 -9.92 9.75
N GLY A 39 3.60 -9.49 10.93
CA GLY A 39 3.22 -8.22 11.52
C GLY A 39 3.62 -7.05 10.63
N LEU A 40 4.85 -7.02 10.11
CA LEU A 40 5.31 -6.00 9.17
C LEU A 40 4.59 -6.07 7.82
N MET A 41 4.22 -7.25 7.31
CA MET A 41 3.38 -7.36 6.11
C MET A 41 1.99 -6.76 6.34
N VAL A 42 1.33 -7.14 7.44
CA VAL A 42 -0.01 -6.61 7.77
C VAL A 42 0.06 -5.13 8.13
N PHE A 43 1.13 -4.67 8.77
CA PHE A 43 1.27 -3.28 9.18
C PHE A 43 1.62 -2.37 7.99
N GLN A 44 2.54 -2.77 7.10
CA GLN A 44 2.87 -1.99 5.91
C GLN A 44 1.69 -1.94 4.93
N TRP A 45 1.16 -3.09 4.50
CA TRP A 45 0.08 -3.11 3.51
C TRP A 45 -1.29 -2.81 4.12
N GLY A 46 -1.51 -3.17 5.39
CA GLY A 46 -2.79 -2.93 6.07
C GLY A 46 -2.95 -1.48 6.51
N MET A 47 -1.89 -0.79 6.94
CA MET A 47 -1.97 0.66 7.22
C MET A 47 -1.90 1.53 5.97
N ASP A 48 -1.24 1.11 4.89
CA ASP A 48 -1.37 1.83 3.60
C ASP A 48 -2.82 1.74 3.05
N ILE A 49 -3.55 0.65 3.35
CA ILE A 49 -4.99 0.51 3.03
C ILE A 49 -5.90 1.27 4.02
N THR A 50 -5.58 1.28 5.31
CA THR A 50 -6.44 1.90 6.35
C THR A 50 -6.06 3.34 6.71
N GLY A 51 -4.93 3.83 6.20
CA GLY A 51 -4.42 5.19 6.40
C GLY A 51 -5.05 6.19 5.43
N ARG A 52 -6.29 6.58 5.67
CA ARG A 52 -6.93 7.82 5.16
C ARG A 52 -7.06 8.03 3.63
N SER A 53 -6.64 7.07 2.81
CA SER A 53 -6.97 6.98 1.38
C SER A 53 -7.06 5.52 0.94
N GLY A 54 -7.78 4.70 1.71
CA GLY A 54 -8.19 3.39 1.21
C GLY A 54 -9.02 3.65 -0.03
N MET A 55 -8.50 3.23 -1.19
CA MET A 55 -9.05 3.50 -2.51
C MET A 55 -10.58 3.46 -2.44
N SER A 56 -11.20 4.64 -2.45
CA SER A 56 -12.65 4.74 -2.28
C SER A 56 -13.28 3.90 -3.39
N VAL A 57 -14.38 3.20 -3.13
CA VAL A 57 -15.08 2.46 -4.19
C VAL A 57 -15.37 3.44 -5.33
N GLY A 58 -14.78 3.19 -6.50
CA GLY A 58 -14.86 4.10 -7.65
C GLY A 58 -13.75 5.15 -7.73
N GLU A 59 -12.64 5.04 -7.01
CA GLU A 59 -11.45 5.86 -7.22
C GLU A 59 -10.61 5.29 -8.37
N ILE A 60 -10.16 6.16 -9.28
CA ILE A 60 -9.29 5.81 -10.42
C ILE A 60 -7.85 6.30 -10.24
N GLY A 61 -7.61 7.14 -9.24
CA GLY A 61 -6.31 7.69 -8.90
C GLY A 61 -6.44 8.73 -7.78
N SER A 62 -5.33 9.33 -7.38
CA SER A 62 -5.35 10.42 -6.39
C SER A 62 -4.38 11.53 -6.77
N VAL A 63 -4.72 12.76 -6.39
CA VAL A 63 -3.92 13.98 -6.62
C VAL A 63 -3.66 14.63 -5.25
N ASN A 64 -2.41 14.60 -4.78
CA ASN A 64 -2.02 15.09 -3.45
C ASN A 64 -2.86 14.50 -2.29
N GLY A 65 -3.30 13.25 -2.42
CA GLY A 65 -4.15 12.59 -1.42
C GLY A 65 -5.64 12.88 -1.53
N THR A 66 -6.07 13.73 -2.47
CA THR A 66 -7.49 13.86 -2.85
C THR A 66 -7.83 12.78 -3.89
N PRO A 67 -8.85 11.92 -3.65
CA PRO A 67 -9.22 10.87 -4.59
C PRO A 67 -9.85 11.46 -5.86
N VAL A 68 -9.46 10.95 -7.02
CA VAL A 68 -10.10 11.18 -8.32
C VAL A 68 -11.18 10.13 -8.49
N LEU A 69 -12.44 10.56 -8.46
CA LEU A 69 -13.59 9.66 -8.55
C LEU A 69 -13.93 9.36 -10.02
N TYR A 70 -14.12 8.07 -10.33
CA TYR A 70 -14.57 7.57 -11.63
C TYR A 70 -15.85 8.25 -12.09
N GLU A 71 -16.77 8.51 -11.16
CA GLU A 71 -18.05 9.16 -11.48
C GLU A 71 -17.84 10.59 -12.01
N GLU A 72 -16.96 11.36 -11.38
CA GLU A 72 -16.65 12.75 -11.80
C GLU A 72 -15.93 12.77 -13.15
N TYR A 73 -15.00 11.83 -13.35
CA TYR A 73 -14.36 11.59 -14.64
C TYR A 73 -15.39 11.23 -15.72
N ASN A 74 -16.27 10.25 -15.48
CA ASN A 74 -17.24 9.77 -16.45
C ASN A 74 -18.28 10.85 -16.81
N GLN A 75 -18.69 11.68 -15.85
CA GLN A 75 -19.54 12.85 -16.12
C GLN A 75 -18.84 13.87 -17.03
N THR A 76 -17.57 14.15 -16.77
CA THR A 76 -16.76 15.07 -17.58
C THR A 76 -16.50 14.53 -18.97
N TYR A 77 -16.11 13.26 -19.08
CA TYR A 77 -15.95 12.54 -20.33
C TYR A 77 -17.21 12.62 -21.20
N ARG A 78 -18.38 12.31 -20.64
CA ARG A 78 -19.66 12.36 -21.38
C ARG A 78 -19.95 13.75 -21.92
N ARG A 79 -19.74 14.78 -21.10
CA ARG A 79 -19.95 16.17 -21.50
C ARG A 79 -19.05 16.56 -22.68
N LEU A 80 -17.77 16.21 -22.62
CA LEU A 80 -16.80 16.49 -23.69
C LEU A 80 -17.10 15.68 -24.95
N PHE A 81 -17.46 14.41 -24.79
CA PHE A 81 -17.86 13.54 -25.88
C PHE A 81 -19.09 14.09 -26.61
N ASP A 82 -20.13 14.46 -25.88
CA ASP A 82 -21.34 15.05 -26.44
C ASP A 82 -21.04 16.39 -27.13
N GLN A 83 -20.13 17.20 -26.57
CA GLN A 83 -19.70 18.45 -27.20
C GLN A 83 -19.02 18.20 -28.55
N VAL A 84 -18.09 17.23 -28.62
CA VAL A 84 -17.41 16.88 -29.87
C VAL A 84 -18.39 16.27 -30.86
N GLN A 85 -19.20 15.30 -30.45
CA GLN A 85 -20.19 14.65 -31.32
C GLN A 85 -21.22 15.64 -31.88
N ASN A 86 -21.63 16.65 -31.12
CA ASN A 86 -22.55 17.67 -31.61
C ASN A 86 -21.88 18.74 -32.51
N SER A 87 -20.55 18.79 -32.52
CA SER A 87 -19.78 19.75 -33.33
C SER A 87 -19.49 19.27 -34.76
N GLN A 88 -19.75 17.98 -35.04
CA GLN A 88 -19.48 17.34 -36.32
C GLN A 88 -20.64 16.42 -36.74
N GLU A 89 -20.84 16.23 -38.04
CA GLU A 89 -21.83 15.29 -38.56
C GLU A 89 -21.32 13.83 -38.55
N ASP A 90 -20.00 13.66 -38.66
CA ASP A 90 -19.36 12.34 -38.66
C ASP A 90 -19.25 11.76 -37.24
N PRO A 91 -19.21 10.42 -37.08
CA PRO A 91 -18.95 9.79 -35.79
C PRO A 91 -17.59 10.18 -35.20
N VAL A 92 -17.51 10.28 -33.87
CA VAL A 92 -16.25 10.52 -33.17
C VAL A 92 -15.25 9.40 -33.45
N THR A 93 -14.05 9.76 -33.92
CA THR A 93 -12.98 8.82 -34.26
C THR A 93 -12.29 8.28 -33.00
N SER A 94 -11.58 7.15 -33.11
CA SER A 94 -10.82 6.59 -31.99
C SER A 94 -9.72 7.53 -31.46
N GLN A 95 -9.12 8.33 -32.34
CA GLN A 95 -8.13 9.32 -31.93
C GLN A 95 -8.78 10.43 -31.09
N GLN A 96 -9.92 10.96 -31.55
CA GLN A 96 -10.68 11.95 -30.79
C GLN A 96 -11.16 11.40 -29.46
N ILE A 97 -11.55 10.12 -29.39
CA ILE A 97 -11.91 9.47 -28.12
C ILE A 97 -10.76 9.54 -27.12
N GLN A 98 -9.54 9.21 -27.53
CA GLN A 98 -8.36 9.31 -26.65
C GLN A 98 -8.11 10.75 -26.18
N GLU A 99 -8.20 11.71 -27.11
CA GLU A 99 -8.06 13.14 -26.77
C GLU A 99 -9.14 13.60 -25.77
N ILE A 100 -10.36 13.09 -25.88
CA ILE A 100 -11.45 13.36 -24.94
C ILE A 100 -11.21 12.71 -23.58
N GLU A 101 -10.71 11.48 -23.53
CA GLU A 101 -10.35 10.78 -22.28
C GLU A 101 -9.26 11.55 -21.53
N ASP A 102 -8.19 11.95 -22.22
CA ASP A 102 -7.10 12.73 -21.64
C ASP A 102 -7.59 14.10 -21.13
N ALA A 103 -8.36 14.83 -21.95
CA ALA A 103 -8.91 16.12 -21.57
C ALA A 103 -9.88 16.02 -20.39
N ALA A 104 -10.67 14.94 -20.30
CA ALA A 104 -11.57 14.72 -19.18
C ALA A 104 -10.82 14.48 -17.87
N PHE A 105 -9.73 13.69 -17.92
CA PHE A 105 -8.89 13.45 -16.77
C PHE A 105 -8.21 14.74 -16.31
N ASP A 106 -7.62 15.50 -17.23
CA ASP A 106 -6.96 16.77 -16.94
C ASP A 106 -7.91 17.80 -16.32
N ASP A 107 -9.15 17.90 -16.80
CA ASP A 107 -10.15 18.82 -16.23
C ASP A 107 -10.46 18.47 -14.77
N VAL A 108 -10.67 17.19 -14.45
CA VAL A 108 -10.90 16.73 -13.07
C VAL A 108 -9.68 17.00 -12.18
N VAL A 109 -8.47 16.70 -12.64
CA VAL A 109 -7.23 16.98 -11.90
C VAL A 109 -7.09 18.47 -11.63
N ASN A 110 -7.32 19.32 -12.64
CA ASN A 110 -7.23 20.77 -12.49
C ASN A 110 -8.25 21.31 -11.48
N GLN A 111 -9.49 20.83 -11.51
CA GLN A 111 -10.51 21.22 -10.54
C GLN A 111 -10.11 20.87 -9.11
N ILE A 112 -9.51 19.69 -8.90
CA ILE A 112 -8.96 19.28 -7.60
C ILE A 112 -7.85 20.23 -7.16
N LEU A 113 -6.87 20.53 -8.04
CA LEU A 113 -5.76 21.43 -7.71
C LEU A 113 -6.22 22.85 -7.40
N ILE A 114 -7.21 23.36 -8.14
CA ILE A 114 -7.81 24.67 -7.89
C ILE A 114 -8.48 24.69 -6.51
N ARG A 115 -9.29 23.67 -6.19
CA ARG A 115 -9.95 23.55 -4.89
C ARG A 115 -8.95 23.51 -3.74
N GLN A 116 -7.89 22.70 -3.87
CA GLN A 116 -6.80 22.63 -2.89
C GLN A 116 -6.13 23.99 -2.69
N GLU A 117 -5.89 24.74 -3.77
CA GLU A 117 -5.25 26.06 -3.69
C GLU A 117 -6.18 27.12 -3.07
N LEU A 118 -7.49 27.05 -3.32
CA LEU A 118 -8.49 27.91 -2.68
C LEU A 118 -8.58 27.63 -1.17
N GLU A 119 -8.67 26.36 -0.78
CA GLU A 119 -8.64 25.93 0.63
C GLU A 119 -7.34 26.37 1.31
N ARG A 120 -6.19 26.20 0.66
CA ARG A 120 -4.89 26.65 1.16
C ARG A 120 -4.85 28.16 1.38
N ARG A 121 -5.59 28.94 0.60
CA ARG A 121 -5.68 30.40 0.70
C ARG A 121 -6.82 30.88 1.61
N GLY A 122 -7.63 29.98 2.14
CA GLY A 122 -8.79 30.31 2.97
C GLY A 122 -9.90 31.03 2.20
N ILE A 123 -10.05 30.72 0.91
CA ILE A 123 -11.10 31.25 0.04
C ILE A 123 -12.13 30.13 -0.11
N GLU A 124 -13.33 30.32 0.45
CA GLU A 124 -14.50 29.44 0.31
C GLU A 124 -15.45 29.93 -0.79
#